data_AF-A0A8T5XZA2-F1
#
_entry.id   AF-A0A8T5XZA2-F1
#
_cell.length_a   1.000
_cell.length_b   1.000
_cell.length_c   1.000
_cell.angle_alpha   90.00
_cell.angle_beta   90.00
_cell.angle_gamma   90.00
#
_symmetry.space_group_name_H-M   'P 1'
#
loop_
_entity.id
_entity.type
_entity.pdbx_description
1 polymer ?
#
loop_
_entity_poly.entity_id
_entity_poly.type
_entity_poly.pdbx_seq_one_letter_code
_entity_poly.pdbx_strand_id
1 'polypeptide(L)'
;MITLLGLAFLGGVMRKTMRISRLKLYIIAICFALLLIGFDTSLTAARTANWLGAAGFVGSILVLIFTRRTSARLLTVMLLSMSLIAFTTGIINWRNQTGQAIDHHVIQIDDHSTGELRLFTYHIVVNEPADQDRLLAVASGLTQQAEAAQHAARFYFYDYPEFYELEAPFGFAEYGPSGYWNRAAHWETEPGEFSWNSGNIDWAQQLSQTEAAIVKTWHDLHQEYTATMGNQTNTASISDEVAERFAVNSTAVEAALIRFENWTAATDE
;
A
#
# COMPACT_ATOMS: atom_id res chain seq x y z
N MET A 1 -10.80 -8.59 32.09
CA MET A 1 -11.73 -8.73 33.24
C MET A 1 -13.01 -7.87 33.13
N ILE A 2 -13.15 -7.01 32.11
CA ILE A 2 -14.35 -6.18 31.87
C ILE A 2 -15.40 -6.91 30.98
N THR A 3 -14.99 -7.97 30.27
CA THR A 3 -15.80 -8.70 29.27
C THR A 3 -16.87 -9.64 29.85
N LEU A 4 -16.70 -10.15 31.08
CA LEU A 4 -17.63 -11.11 31.68
C LEU A 4 -18.84 -10.45 32.39
N LEU A 5 -18.75 -9.19 32.80
CA LEU A 5 -19.82 -8.47 33.49
C LEU A 5 -20.92 -7.96 32.53
N GLY A 6 -20.61 -7.70 31.27
CA GLY A 6 -21.59 -7.25 30.26
C GLY A 6 -22.58 -8.35 29.84
N LEU A 7 -22.13 -9.61 29.75
CA LEU A 7 -22.96 -10.75 29.34
C LEU A 7 -24.02 -11.12 30.38
N ALA A 8 -23.73 -10.96 31.67
CA ALA A 8 -24.67 -11.29 32.75
C ALA A 8 -25.83 -10.29 32.86
N PHE A 9 -25.59 -9.01 32.57
CA PHE A 9 -26.62 -7.97 32.65
C PHE A 9 -27.63 -8.07 31.49
N LEU A 10 -27.18 -8.46 30.29
CA LEU A 10 -28.04 -8.72 29.12
C LEU A 10 -28.95 -9.95 29.30
N GLY A 11 -28.48 -10.99 30.00
CA GLY A 11 -29.26 -12.21 30.25
C GLY A 11 -30.48 -12.01 31.17
N GLY A 12 -30.36 -11.13 32.16
CA GLY A 12 -31.44 -10.84 33.12
C GLY A 12 -32.59 -10.02 32.52
N VAL A 13 -32.27 -9.02 31.70
CA VAL A 13 -33.26 -8.13 31.07
C VAL A 13 -33.99 -8.83 29.90
N MET A 14 -33.35 -9.78 29.22
CA MET A 14 -33.97 -10.51 28.09
C MET A 14 -35.02 -11.56 28.50
N ARG A 15 -35.02 -12.06 29.74
CA ARG A 15 -35.91 -13.16 30.15
C ARG A 15 -37.38 -12.76 30.30
N LYS A 16 -37.70 -11.48 30.45
CA LYS A 16 -39.07 -11.04 30.81
C LYS A 16 -39.90 -10.44 29.67
N THR A 17 -39.35 -10.20 28.47
CA THR A 17 -40.05 -9.30 27.51
C THR A 17 -40.00 -9.65 26.01
N MET A 18 -39.54 -10.84 25.59
CA MET A 18 -39.38 -11.09 24.14
C MET A 18 -39.86 -12.48 23.69
N ARG A 19 -41.04 -12.55 23.05
CA ARG A 19 -41.30 -13.50 21.94
C ARG A 19 -40.61 -12.97 20.68
N ILE A 20 -39.29 -12.86 20.73
CA ILE A 20 -38.48 -12.80 19.50
C ILE A 20 -38.10 -14.26 19.25
N SER A 21 -38.34 -14.78 18.04
CA SER A 21 -37.97 -16.17 17.74
C SER A 21 -36.47 -16.32 18.00
N ARG A 22 -36.08 -17.38 18.72
CA ARG A 22 -34.69 -17.65 19.10
C ARG A 22 -33.73 -17.49 17.92
N LEU A 23 -34.20 -17.82 16.71
CA LEU A 23 -33.51 -17.64 15.44
C LEU A 23 -33.01 -16.19 15.19
N LYS A 24 -33.83 -15.17 15.41
CA LYS A 24 -33.41 -13.76 15.20
C LYS A 24 -32.32 -13.35 16.20
N LEU A 25 -32.39 -13.88 17.41
CA LEU A 25 -31.41 -13.62 18.46
C LEU A 25 -30.07 -14.33 18.15
N TYR A 26 -30.12 -15.55 17.60
CA TYR A 26 -28.94 -16.25 17.11
C TYR A 26 -28.30 -15.53 15.91
N ILE A 27 -29.08 -15.03 14.96
CA ILE A 27 -28.55 -14.27 13.82
C ILE A 27 -27.81 -13.02 14.29
N ILE A 28 -28.41 -12.24 15.21
CA ILE A 28 -27.76 -11.04 15.76
C ILE A 28 -26.48 -11.42 16.53
N ALA A 29 -26.52 -12.48 17.34
CA ALA A 29 -25.36 -12.93 18.10
C ALA A 29 -24.23 -13.45 17.19
N ILE A 30 -24.55 -14.15 16.09
CA ILE A 30 -23.59 -14.62 15.10
C ILE A 30 -22.98 -13.44 14.34
N CYS A 31 -23.79 -12.47 13.90
CA CYS A 31 -23.28 -11.25 13.28
C CYS A 31 -22.34 -10.47 14.22
N PHE A 32 -22.65 -10.42 15.52
CA PHE A 32 -21.81 -9.74 16.52
C PHE A 32 -20.51 -10.51 16.80
N ALA A 33 -20.58 -11.85 16.86
CA ALA A 33 -19.40 -12.69 17.02
C ALA A 33 -18.46 -12.57 15.80
N LEU A 34 -19.01 -12.53 14.58
CA LEU A 34 -18.23 -12.31 13.35
C LEU A 34 -17.60 -10.91 13.30
N LEU A 35 -18.28 -9.88 13.81
CA LEU A 35 -17.74 -8.53 13.97
C LEU A 35 -16.55 -8.48 14.94
N LEU A 36 -16.58 -9.28 16.02
CA LEU A 36 -15.49 -9.38 16.99
C LEU A 36 -14.31 -10.22 16.50
N ILE A 37 -14.54 -11.21 15.63
CA ILE A 37 -13.49 -12.04 15.04
C ILE A 37 -12.72 -11.25 13.95
N GLY A 38 -13.35 -10.29 13.28
CA GLY A 38 -12.70 -9.41 12.30
C GLY A 38 -11.77 -8.33 12.86
N PHE A 39 -11.53 -8.31 14.17
CA PHE A 39 -10.61 -7.36 14.84
C PHE A 39 -9.15 -7.83 14.86
N ASP A 40 -8.82 -8.93 14.18
CA ASP A 40 -7.43 -9.37 14.01
C ASP A 40 -6.73 -8.50 12.96
N THR A 41 -5.52 -8.02 13.26
CA THR A 41 -4.91 -6.77 12.74
C THR A 41 -4.39 -6.81 11.29
N SER A 42 -4.93 -7.68 10.43
CA SER A 42 -4.54 -7.72 9.01
C SER A 42 -5.34 -6.71 8.17
N LEU A 43 -4.69 -6.08 7.18
CA LEU A 43 -5.31 -5.08 6.29
C LEU A 43 -6.56 -5.63 5.55
N THR A 44 -6.57 -6.93 5.28
CA THR A 44 -7.70 -7.68 4.70
C THR A 44 -8.86 -7.85 5.69
N ALA A 45 -8.58 -8.00 6.99
CA ALA A 45 -9.60 -7.99 8.04
C ALA A 45 -10.25 -6.60 8.19
N ALA A 46 -9.48 -5.51 8.01
CA ALA A 46 -10.04 -4.15 8.06
C ALA A 46 -11.02 -3.87 6.90
N ARG A 47 -10.68 -4.29 5.67
CA ARG A 47 -11.58 -4.16 4.51
C ARG A 47 -12.86 -4.99 4.68
N THR A 48 -12.75 -6.22 5.18
CA THR A 48 -13.92 -7.09 5.43
C THR A 48 -14.77 -6.59 6.61
N ALA A 49 -14.16 -6.05 7.65
CA ALA A 49 -14.85 -5.41 8.76
C ALA A 49 -15.66 -4.17 8.34
N ASN A 50 -15.16 -3.37 7.38
CA ASN A 50 -15.90 -2.23 6.84
C ASN A 50 -17.17 -2.66 6.08
N TRP A 51 -17.08 -3.69 5.23
CA TRP A 51 -18.24 -4.22 4.51
C TRP A 51 -19.26 -4.87 5.46
N LEU A 52 -18.80 -5.61 6.47
CA LEU A 52 -19.66 -6.21 7.50
C LEU A 52 -20.32 -5.14 8.37
N GLY A 53 -19.60 -4.06 8.69
CA GLY A 53 -20.14 -2.89 9.39
C GLY A 53 -21.25 -2.19 8.60
N ALA A 54 -21.04 -1.97 7.30
CA ALA A 54 -22.05 -1.39 6.41
C ALA A 54 -23.29 -2.27 6.27
N ALA A 55 -23.12 -3.59 6.09
CA ALA A 55 -24.22 -4.54 6.02
C ALA A 55 -25.01 -4.60 7.35
N GLY A 56 -24.31 -4.58 8.49
CA GLY A 56 -24.93 -4.52 9.82
C GLY A 56 -25.72 -3.23 10.05
N PHE A 57 -25.24 -2.11 9.53
CA PHE A 57 -25.93 -0.81 9.59
C PHE A 57 -27.24 -0.84 8.79
N VAL A 58 -27.21 -1.32 7.55
CA VAL A 58 -28.42 -1.46 6.71
C VAL A 58 -29.43 -2.43 7.32
N GLY A 59 -28.98 -3.58 7.82
CA GLY A 59 -29.85 -4.56 8.50
C GLY A 59 -30.53 -3.98 9.74
N SER A 60 -29.83 -3.15 10.50
CA SER A 60 -30.37 -2.51 11.70
C SER A 60 -31.38 -1.40 11.37
N ILE A 61 -31.17 -0.63 10.29
CA ILE A 61 -32.17 0.34 9.78
C ILE A 61 -33.48 -0.38 9.42
N LEU A 62 -33.39 -1.51 8.71
CA LEU A 62 -34.57 -2.30 8.33
C LEU A 62 -35.33 -2.81 9.56
N VAL A 63 -34.64 -3.29 10.59
CA VAL A 63 -35.29 -3.72 11.85
C VAL A 63 -36.02 -2.56 12.54
N LEU A 64 -35.45 -1.35 12.51
CA LEU A 64 -36.05 -0.14 13.07
C LEU A 64 -37.36 0.26 12.37
N ILE A 65 -37.38 0.14 11.04
CA ILE A 65 -38.58 0.44 10.22
C ILE A 65 -39.72 -0.53 10.54
N PHE A 66 -39.41 -1.82 10.72
CA PHE A 66 -40.41 -2.88 10.89
C PHE A 66 -40.81 -3.19 12.34
N THR A 67 -40.11 -2.70 13.36
CA THR A 67 -40.47 -2.95 14.77
C THR A 67 -41.36 -1.86 15.35
N ARG A 68 -42.55 -2.24 15.84
CA ARG A 68 -43.48 -1.34 16.58
C ARG A 68 -43.20 -1.23 18.08
N ARG A 69 -42.42 -2.14 18.68
CA ARG A 69 -42.14 -2.14 20.12
C ARG A 69 -41.01 -1.17 20.46
N THR A 70 -41.28 -0.25 21.39
CA THR A 70 -40.35 0.77 21.89
C THR A 70 -39.03 0.22 22.42
N SER A 71 -39.05 -0.91 23.14
CA SER A 71 -37.83 -1.54 23.66
C SER A 71 -36.94 -2.16 22.59
N ALA A 72 -37.52 -2.67 21.50
CA ALA A 72 -36.75 -3.19 20.35
C ALA A 72 -36.06 -2.05 19.58
N ARG A 73 -36.75 -0.91 19.43
CA ARG A 73 -36.18 0.29 18.78
C ARG A 73 -34.96 0.82 19.53
N LEU A 74 -35.00 0.87 20.87
CA LEU A 74 -33.87 1.32 21.68
C LEU A 74 -32.63 0.44 21.49
N LEU A 75 -32.80 -0.89 21.48
CA LEU A 75 -31.71 -1.83 21.23
C LEU A 75 -31.12 -1.66 19.83
N THR A 76 -31.98 -1.49 18.81
CA THR A 76 -31.54 -1.29 17.43
C THR A 76 -30.79 0.04 17.23
N VAL A 77 -31.22 1.12 17.90
CA VAL A 77 -30.50 2.40 17.88
C VAL A 77 -29.13 2.29 18.55
N MET A 78 -29.03 1.55 19.67
CA MET A 78 -27.73 1.27 20.30
C MET A 78 -26.81 0.47 19.38
N LEU A 79 -27.32 -0.56 18.70
CA LEU A 79 -26.51 -1.34 17.77
C LEU A 79 -26.03 -0.50 16.56
N LEU A 80 -26.91 0.34 16.00
CA LEU A 80 -26.54 1.26 14.92
C LEU A 80 -25.45 2.25 15.34
N SER A 81 -25.57 2.83 16.53
CA SER A 81 -24.56 3.76 17.03
C SER A 81 -23.23 3.08 17.28
N MET A 82 -23.21 1.85 17.82
CA MET A 82 -21.97 1.08 17.97
C MET A 82 -21.34 0.73 16.61
N SER A 83 -22.14 0.33 15.61
CA SER A 83 -21.63 0.05 14.25
C SER A 83 -21.09 1.32 13.58
N LEU A 84 -21.75 2.47 13.75
CA LEU A 84 -21.28 3.75 13.22
C LEU A 84 -19.96 4.19 13.88
N ILE A 85 -19.84 4.02 15.20
CA ILE A 85 -18.59 4.32 15.91
C ILE A 85 -17.47 3.39 15.43
N ALA A 86 -17.73 2.08 15.29
CA ALA A 86 -16.73 1.15 14.77
C ALA A 86 -16.29 1.50 13.34
N PHE A 87 -17.23 1.82 12.46
CA PHE A 87 -16.94 2.22 11.08
C PHE A 87 -16.14 3.53 11.01
N THR A 88 -16.55 4.55 11.76
CA THR A 88 -15.83 5.84 11.81
C THR A 88 -14.44 5.69 12.43
N THR A 89 -14.29 4.86 13.47
CA THR A 89 -12.98 4.57 14.07
C THR A 89 -12.10 3.79 13.09
N GLY A 90 -12.66 2.84 12.34
CA GLY A 90 -11.96 2.11 11.27
C GLY A 90 -11.45 3.05 10.17
N ILE A 91 -12.29 4.00 9.72
CA ILE A 91 -11.89 5.03 8.75
C ILE A 91 -10.79 5.92 9.32
N ILE A 92 -10.92 6.37 10.57
CA ILE A 92 -9.91 7.23 11.22
C ILE A 92 -8.59 6.48 11.36
N ASN A 93 -8.62 5.20 11.77
CA ASN A 93 -7.41 4.42 11.95
C ASN A 93 -6.74 4.09 10.60
N TRP A 94 -7.53 3.74 9.59
CA TRP A 94 -7.03 3.58 8.21
C TRP A 94 -6.39 4.88 7.70
N ARG A 95 -7.05 6.03 7.90
CA ARG A 95 -6.51 7.35 7.53
C ARG A 95 -5.25 7.73 8.33
N ASN A 96 -5.16 7.32 9.58
CA ASN A 96 -3.97 7.55 10.40
C ASN A 96 -2.80 6.66 9.97
N GLN A 97 -3.07 5.43 9.52
CA GLN A 97 -2.07 4.50 9.00
C GLN A 97 -1.58 4.91 7.61
N THR A 98 -2.47 5.29 6.70
CA THR A 98 -2.09 5.85 5.38
C THR A 98 -1.54 7.27 5.48
N GLY A 99 -1.83 7.97 6.58
CA GLY A 99 -1.32 9.30 6.89
C GLY A 99 0.01 9.31 7.66
N GLN A 100 0.55 8.16 8.07
CA GLN A 100 1.94 8.11 8.54
C GLN A 100 2.86 8.28 7.33
N ALA A 101 3.44 9.47 7.23
CA ALA A 101 4.47 9.79 6.24
C ALA A 101 5.57 8.73 6.32
N ILE A 102 5.80 8.02 5.22
CA ILE A 102 7.02 7.23 5.04
C ILE A 102 8.17 8.21 4.89
N ASP A 103 9.30 7.90 5.52
CA ASP A 103 10.53 8.64 5.26
C ASP A 103 10.94 8.39 3.80
N HIS A 104 11.11 9.46 3.05
CA HIS A 104 11.42 9.40 1.64
C HIS A 104 12.29 10.58 1.23
N HIS A 105 13.07 10.37 0.19
CA HIS A 105 13.95 11.37 -0.38
C HIS A 105 13.78 11.40 -1.90
N VAL A 106 13.45 12.58 -2.45
CA VAL A 106 13.44 12.79 -3.90
C VAL A 106 14.88 13.05 -4.34
N ILE A 107 15.48 12.13 -5.10
CA ILE A 107 16.85 12.27 -5.62
C ILE A 107 16.86 13.23 -6.80
N GLN A 108 15.93 13.04 -7.74
CA GLN A 108 15.93 13.72 -9.01
C GLN A 108 14.49 14.00 -9.45
N ILE A 109 14.31 15.15 -10.12
CA ILE A 109 13.07 15.49 -10.83
C ILE A 109 13.47 15.83 -12.26
N ASP A 110 12.99 15.05 -13.23
CA ASP A 110 13.19 15.32 -14.64
C ASP A 110 11.97 16.03 -15.23
N ASP A 111 12.23 17.12 -15.96
CA ASP A 111 11.22 17.91 -16.64
C ASP A 111 11.19 17.57 -18.14
N HIS A 112 10.09 16.97 -18.56
CA HIS A 112 9.79 16.60 -19.96
C HIS A 112 8.71 17.51 -20.57
N SER A 113 8.47 18.68 -19.96
CA SER A 113 7.43 19.61 -20.40
C SER A 113 7.65 20.07 -21.84
N THR A 114 6.56 20.12 -22.61
CA THR A 114 6.57 20.58 -24.01
C THR A 114 5.45 21.59 -24.23
N GLY A 115 5.83 22.83 -24.53
CA GLY A 115 4.87 23.92 -24.66
C GLY A 115 4.11 24.17 -23.35
N GLU A 116 2.79 23.94 -23.39
CA GLU A 116 1.90 24.07 -22.22
C GLU A 116 1.76 22.78 -21.41
N LEU A 117 2.17 21.63 -21.98
CA LEU A 117 2.11 20.35 -21.29
C LEU A 117 3.21 20.27 -20.24
N ARG A 118 2.81 20.02 -18.99
CA ARG A 118 3.73 19.82 -17.86
C ARG A 118 3.87 18.32 -17.59
N LEU A 119 5.07 17.80 -17.80
CA LEU A 119 5.38 16.37 -17.69
C LEU A 119 6.60 16.21 -16.80
N PHE A 120 6.43 15.57 -15.65
CA PHE A 120 7.52 15.38 -14.69
C PHE A 120 7.77 13.91 -14.42
N THR A 121 9.01 13.57 -14.14
CA THR A 121 9.41 12.26 -13.61
C THR A 121 10.11 12.48 -12.28
N TYR A 122 9.62 11.83 -11.23
CA TYR A 122 10.19 11.90 -9.89
C TYR A 122 10.90 10.60 -9.58
N HIS A 123 12.13 10.69 -9.07
CA HIS A 123 12.91 9.56 -8.60
C HIS A 123 12.99 9.61 -7.07
N ILE A 124 12.37 8.64 -6.41
CA ILE A 124 12.09 8.66 -4.98
C ILE A 124 12.73 7.46 -4.32
N VAL A 125 13.52 7.70 -3.28
CA VAL A 125 14.05 6.65 -2.41
C VAL A 125 13.17 6.48 -1.19
N VAL A 126 12.85 5.23 -0.87
CA VAL A 126 12.08 4.81 0.31
C VAL A 126 12.85 3.68 0.99
N ASN A 127 13.46 3.99 2.14
CA ASN A 127 14.34 3.06 2.86
C ASN A 127 13.61 2.18 3.90
N GLU A 128 12.28 2.24 3.94
CA GLU A 128 11.48 1.44 4.86
C GLU A 128 10.37 0.67 4.14
N PRO A 129 9.96 -0.50 4.66
CA PRO A 129 8.85 -1.25 4.07
C PRO A 129 7.56 -0.43 3.98
N ALA A 130 7.07 -0.26 2.75
CA ALA A 130 5.86 0.48 2.44
C ALA A 130 4.97 -0.31 1.47
N ASP A 131 3.68 -0.39 1.77
CA ASP A 131 2.72 -0.94 0.82
C ASP A 131 2.41 0.07 -0.30
N GLN A 132 1.74 -0.42 -1.35
CA GLN A 132 1.33 0.40 -2.49
C GLN A 132 0.51 1.63 -2.06
N ASP A 133 -0.38 1.49 -1.08
CA ASP A 133 -1.24 2.58 -0.62
C ASP A 133 -0.41 3.72 0.01
N ARG A 134 0.64 3.40 0.79
CA ARG A 134 1.58 4.38 1.36
C ARG A 134 2.46 5.04 0.30
N LEU A 135 2.93 4.29 -0.70
CA LEU A 135 3.72 4.84 -1.81
C LEU A 135 2.88 5.80 -2.68
N LEU A 136 1.63 5.43 -2.98
CA LEU A 136 0.68 6.30 -3.67
C LEU A 136 0.37 7.56 -2.85
N ALA A 137 0.34 7.48 -1.52
CA ALA A 137 0.17 8.65 -0.66
C ALA A 137 1.36 9.63 -0.79
N VAL A 138 2.60 9.13 -0.92
CA VAL A 138 3.77 9.98 -1.21
C VAL A 138 3.64 10.64 -2.57
N ALA A 139 3.34 9.87 -3.61
CA ALA A 139 3.16 10.41 -4.96
C ALA A 139 2.05 11.49 -4.99
N SER A 140 0.92 11.23 -4.32
CA SER A 140 -0.18 12.20 -4.17
C SER A 140 0.26 13.47 -3.44
N GLY A 141 1.07 13.33 -2.38
CA GLY A 141 1.63 14.47 -1.65
C GLY A 141 2.55 15.34 -2.50
N LEU A 142 3.36 14.73 -3.36
CA LEU A 142 4.25 15.45 -4.29
C LEU A 142 3.46 16.16 -5.40
N THR A 143 2.44 15.51 -5.95
CA THR A 143 1.51 16.13 -6.93
C THR A 143 0.81 17.36 -6.34
N GLN A 144 0.34 17.29 -5.09
CA GLN A 144 -0.32 18.42 -4.42
C GLN A 144 0.62 19.62 -4.19
N GLN A 145 1.91 19.37 -3.94
CA GLN A 145 2.91 20.42 -3.75
C GLN A 145 3.31 21.12 -5.05
N ALA A 146 3.12 20.47 -6.21
CA ALA A 146 3.58 20.99 -7.48
C ALA A 146 2.73 22.16 -8.05
N GLU A 147 1.68 22.63 -7.35
CA GLU A 147 0.85 23.84 -7.56
C GLU A 147 0.33 24.17 -9.00
N ALA A 148 0.66 23.40 -10.03
CA ALA A 148 0.33 23.71 -11.42
C ALA A 148 -0.90 22.92 -11.91
N ALA A 149 -1.85 23.62 -12.53
CA ALA A 149 -2.92 22.98 -13.29
C ALA A 149 -2.32 22.22 -14.50
N GLN A 150 -2.82 21.00 -14.74
CA GLN A 150 -2.50 20.15 -15.90
C GLN A 150 -1.07 19.58 -15.97
N HIS A 151 -0.48 19.17 -14.84
CA HIS A 151 0.72 18.34 -14.87
C HIS A 151 0.38 16.84 -14.86
N ALA A 152 1.09 16.05 -15.66
CA ALA A 152 1.17 14.61 -15.48
C ALA A 152 2.54 14.25 -14.89
N ALA A 153 2.58 13.27 -14.00
CA ALA A 153 3.79 12.90 -13.28
C ALA A 153 3.97 11.37 -13.26
N ARG A 154 5.21 10.92 -13.45
CA ARG A 154 5.61 9.53 -13.19
C ARG A 154 6.49 9.52 -11.93
N PHE A 155 6.32 8.52 -11.10
CA PHE A 155 7.01 8.38 -9.82
C PHE A 155 7.70 7.03 -9.78
N TYR A 156 9.01 7.01 -9.90
CA TYR A 156 9.83 5.82 -9.73
C TYR A 156 10.26 5.69 -8.27
N PHE A 157 10.06 4.51 -7.69
CA PHE A 157 10.44 4.21 -6.32
C PHE A 157 11.64 3.26 -6.28
N TYR A 158 12.63 3.62 -5.47
CA TYR A 158 13.86 2.89 -5.25
C TYR A 158 14.03 2.65 -3.75
N ASP A 159 14.61 1.52 -3.37
CA ASP A 159 14.96 1.21 -1.98
C ASP A 159 16.34 1.76 -1.61
N TYR A 160 17.21 1.99 -2.61
CA TYR A 160 18.53 2.58 -2.43
C TYR A 160 18.85 3.60 -3.53
N PRO A 161 19.58 4.70 -3.22
CA PRO A 161 20.03 5.66 -4.22
C PRO A 161 20.86 5.05 -5.34
N GLU A 162 21.63 4.00 -5.04
CA GLU A 162 22.45 3.28 -6.01
C GLU A 162 21.63 2.71 -7.18
N PHE A 163 20.37 2.35 -6.96
CA PHE A 163 19.51 1.78 -8.01
C PHE A 163 18.88 2.83 -8.92
N TYR A 164 18.89 4.11 -8.54
CA TYR A 164 18.50 5.19 -9.45
C TYR A 164 19.46 5.25 -10.65
N GLU A 165 20.77 5.18 -10.41
CA GLU A 165 21.79 5.19 -11.47
C GLU A 165 21.75 3.94 -12.36
N LEU A 166 21.16 2.84 -11.86
CA LEU A 166 20.94 1.61 -12.62
C LEU A 166 19.60 1.61 -13.37
N GLU A 167 18.81 2.68 -13.25
CA GLU A 167 17.45 2.79 -13.80
C GLU A 167 16.54 1.61 -13.37
N ALA A 168 16.73 1.10 -12.15
CA ALA A 168 16.13 -0.13 -11.67
C ALA A 168 15.18 0.11 -10.47
N PRO A 169 14.02 0.76 -10.69
CA PRO A 169 13.04 0.97 -9.63
C PRO A 169 12.41 -0.38 -9.20
N PHE A 170 11.97 -0.48 -7.95
CA PHE A 170 11.18 -1.64 -7.49
C PHE A 170 9.69 -1.48 -7.79
N GLY A 171 9.27 -0.28 -8.18
CA GLY A 171 7.89 0.01 -8.56
C GLY A 171 7.73 1.43 -9.05
N PHE A 172 6.61 1.69 -9.72
CA PHE A 172 6.29 3.05 -10.15
C PHE A 172 4.79 3.32 -10.16
N ALA A 173 4.48 4.59 -9.93
CA ALA A 173 3.13 5.13 -10.06
C ALA A 173 3.09 6.18 -11.16
N GLU A 174 1.95 6.33 -11.80
CA GLU A 174 1.69 7.40 -12.75
C GLU A 174 0.49 8.21 -12.31
N TYR A 175 0.59 9.52 -12.54
CA TYR A 175 -0.50 10.48 -12.39
C TYR A 175 -0.72 11.17 -13.72
N GLY A 176 -1.95 11.12 -14.21
CA GLY A 176 -2.32 11.78 -15.45
C GLY A 176 -3.73 11.40 -15.90
N PRO A 177 -4.15 11.87 -17.07
CA PRO A 177 -5.43 11.52 -17.65
C PRO A 177 -5.63 10.00 -17.74
N SER A 178 -6.70 9.50 -17.12
CA SER A 178 -6.99 8.07 -16.94
C SER A 178 -5.86 7.26 -16.26
N GLY A 179 -5.04 7.89 -15.42
CA GLY A 179 -3.97 7.22 -14.70
C GLY A 179 -2.62 7.20 -15.41
N TYR A 180 -2.49 7.78 -16.60
CA TYR A 180 -1.30 7.60 -17.43
C TYR A 180 -0.51 8.89 -17.63
N TRP A 181 0.80 8.82 -17.35
CA TRP A 181 1.71 9.96 -17.46
C TRP A 181 1.80 10.51 -18.90
N ASN A 182 1.92 9.60 -19.87
CA ASN A 182 2.08 9.94 -21.29
C ASN A 182 0.79 10.48 -21.94
N ARG A 183 -0.33 10.58 -21.20
CA ARG A 183 -1.61 11.06 -21.72
C ARG A 183 -1.93 12.51 -21.39
N ALA A 184 -0.95 13.29 -20.91
CA ALA A 184 -1.13 14.69 -20.52
C ALA A 184 -1.91 15.56 -21.53
N ALA A 185 -1.83 15.30 -22.84
CA ALA A 185 -2.62 16.03 -23.84
C ALA A 185 -4.16 15.90 -23.70
N HIS A 186 -4.66 15.01 -22.85
CA HIS A 186 -6.10 14.71 -22.70
C HIS A 186 -6.74 15.34 -21.44
N TRP A 187 -6.05 16.25 -20.76
CA TRP A 187 -6.54 16.91 -19.54
C TRP A 187 -7.88 17.64 -19.69
N GLU A 188 -8.27 18.01 -20.91
CA GLU A 188 -9.56 18.67 -21.17
C GLU A 188 -10.74 17.69 -21.15
N THR A 189 -10.51 16.41 -21.44
CA THR A 189 -11.55 15.40 -21.63
C THR A 189 -11.56 14.31 -20.56
N GLU A 190 -10.46 14.17 -19.83
CA GLU A 190 -10.26 13.06 -18.90
C GLU A 190 -9.74 13.55 -17.54
N PRO A 191 -10.25 12.98 -16.43
CA PRO A 191 -9.76 13.34 -15.11
C PRO A 191 -8.35 12.81 -14.87
N GLY A 192 -7.62 13.52 -14.03
CA GLY A 192 -6.35 13.07 -13.49
C GLY A 192 -6.55 12.00 -12.43
N GLU A 193 -5.98 10.84 -12.66
CA GLU A 193 -6.05 9.70 -11.75
C GLU A 193 -4.65 9.15 -11.49
N PHE A 194 -4.51 8.38 -10.41
CA PHE A 194 -3.30 7.62 -10.14
C PHE A 194 -3.46 6.19 -10.66
N SER A 195 -2.43 5.67 -11.31
CA SER A 195 -2.26 4.25 -11.57
C SER A 195 -0.97 3.74 -10.93
N TRP A 196 -0.99 2.46 -10.54
CA TRP A 196 0.19 1.73 -10.11
C TRP A 196 0.50 0.69 -11.18
N ASN A 197 1.73 0.69 -11.68
CA ASN A 197 2.13 -0.10 -12.84
C ASN A 197 3.33 -1.00 -12.50
N SER A 198 3.32 -1.66 -11.34
CA SER A 198 4.27 -2.73 -11.03
C SER A 198 3.58 -3.89 -10.30
N GLY A 199 4.27 -5.02 -10.26
CA GLY A 199 3.86 -6.19 -9.49
C GLY A 199 3.83 -5.95 -7.98
N ASN A 200 3.43 -7.00 -7.25
CA ASN A 200 3.35 -6.96 -5.80
C ASN A 200 4.74 -6.79 -5.18
N ILE A 201 4.89 -5.77 -4.34
CA ILE A 201 6.14 -5.50 -3.62
C ILE A 201 6.31 -6.54 -2.50
N ASP A 202 7.32 -7.39 -2.59
CA ASP A 202 7.71 -8.32 -1.51
C ASP A 202 8.98 -7.82 -0.81
N TRP A 203 8.80 -6.98 0.21
CA TRP A 203 9.91 -6.44 1.00
C TRP A 203 10.78 -7.51 1.68
N ALA A 204 10.34 -8.77 1.76
CA ALA A 204 11.23 -9.86 2.21
C ALA A 204 12.38 -10.13 1.23
N GLN A 205 12.25 -9.71 -0.02
CA GLN A 205 13.28 -9.81 -1.06
C GLN A 205 14.21 -8.59 -1.11
N GLN A 206 13.92 -7.51 -0.37
CA GLN A 206 14.71 -6.29 -0.36
C GLN A 206 16.19 -6.58 -0.10
N LEU A 207 17.08 -6.03 -0.92
CA LEU A 207 18.51 -6.15 -0.72
C LEU A 207 18.92 -5.41 0.55
N SER A 208 20.00 -5.84 1.19
CA SER A 208 20.68 -5.02 2.19
C SER A 208 21.49 -3.91 1.50
N GLN A 209 21.80 -2.82 2.23
CA GLN A 209 22.65 -1.74 1.70
C GLN A 209 23.98 -2.26 1.13
N THR A 210 24.60 -3.25 1.79
CA THR A 210 25.85 -3.85 1.30
C THR A 210 25.64 -4.58 -0.01
N GLU A 211 24.55 -5.33 -0.17
CA GLU A 211 24.21 -6.00 -1.43
C GLU A 211 23.92 -4.98 -2.53
N ALA A 212 23.20 -3.90 -2.24
CA ALA A 212 22.95 -2.82 -3.19
C ALA A 212 24.27 -2.18 -3.68
N ALA A 213 25.22 -1.93 -2.76
CA ALA A 213 26.55 -1.42 -3.11
C ALA A 213 27.38 -2.42 -3.94
N ILE A 214 27.29 -3.71 -3.64
CA ILE A 214 27.92 -4.79 -4.43
C ILE A 214 27.38 -4.78 -5.86
N VAL A 215 26.05 -4.77 -6.02
CA VAL A 215 25.37 -4.78 -7.32
C VAL A 215 25.77 -3.55 -8.13
N LYS A 216 25.75 -2.36 -7.51
CA LYS A 216 26.17 -1.12 -8.17
C LYS A 216 27.61 -1.18 -8.65
N THR A 217 28.53 -1.59 -7.78
CA THR A 217 29.96 -1.67 -8.12
C THR A 217 30.18 -2.68 -9.25
N TRP A 218 29.46 -3.80 -9.24
CA TRP A 218 29.53 -4.79 -10.30
C TRP A 218 29.05 -4.21 -11.64
N HIS A 219 27.90 -3.52 -11.65
CA HIS A 219 27.36 -2.87 -12.85
C HIS A 219 28.30 -1.80 -13.41
N ASP A 220 28.88 -0.97 -12.55
CA ASP A 220 29.83 0.08 -12.95
C ASP A 220 31.06 -0.52 -13.65
N LEU A 221 31.66 -1.56 -13.05
CA LEU A 221 32.80 -2.26 -13.64
C LEU A 221 32.43 -2.99 -14.93
N HIS A 222 31.25 -3.60 -14.98
CA HIS A 222 30.76 -4.26 -16.18
C HIS A 222 30.56 -3.28 -17.34
N GLN A 223 29.98 -2.10 -17.08
CA GLN A 223 29.86 -1.05 -18.08
C GLN A 223 31.23 -0.55 -18.56
N GLU A 224 32.15 -0.29 -17.63
CA GLU A 224 33.52 0.17 -17.95
C GLU A 224 34.28 -0.84 -18.80
N TYR A 225 34.26 -2.12 -18.41
CA TYR A 225 34.95 -3.19 -19.12
C TYR A 225 34.30 -3.48 -20.47
N THR A 226 32.97 -3.43 -20.56
CA THR A 226 32.26 -3.58 -21.84
C THR A 226 32.60 -2.44 -22.80
N ALA A 227 32.69 -1.20 -22.32
CA ALA A 227 33.09 -0.04 -23.13
C ALA A 227 34.53 -0.18 -23.66
N THR A 228 35.42 -0.84 -22.92
CA THR A 228 36.85 -0.96 -23.25
C THR A 228 37.18 -2.23 -24.05
N MET A 229 36.59 -3.37 -23.67
CA MET A 229 36.93 -4.72 -24.16
C MET A 229 35.81 -5.34 -25.02
N GLY A 230 34.62 -4.74 -25.05
CA GLY A 230 33.47 -5.26 -25.80
C GLY A 230 33.11 -6.69 -25.42
N ASN A 231 32.98 -7.57 -26.43
CA ASN A 231 32.58 -8.97 -26.26
C ASN A 231 33.62 -9.85 -25.52
N GLN A 232 34.79 -9.30 -25.18
CA GLN A 232 35.81 -10.01 -24.38
C GLN A 232 35.65 -9.80 -22.87
N THR A 233 34.62 -9.07 -22.45
CA THR A 233 34.35 -8.81 -21.03
C THR A 233 34.09 -10.12 -20.29
N ASN A 234 34.89 -10.38 -19.26
CA ASN A 234 34.79 -11.58 -18.43
C ASN A 234 34.07 -11.23 -17.11
N THR A 235 32.80 -11.61 -17.02
CA THR A 235 31.94 -11.35 -15.85
C THR A 235 32.46 -12.02 -14.58
N ALA A 236 33.10 -13.19 -14.67
CA ALA A 236 33.68 -13.86 -13.50
C ALA A 236 34.84 -13.05 -12.90
N SER A 237 35.67 -12.44 -13.75
CA SER A 237 36.76 -11.56 -13.29
C SER A 237 36.21 -10.32 -12.60
N ILE A 238 35.10 -9.76 -13.07
CA ILE A 238 34.43 -8.63 -12.41
C ILE A 238 33.89 -9.07 -11.05
N SER A 239 33.22 -10.22 -10.97
CA SER A 239 32.70 -10.74 -9.71
C SER A 239 33.80 -11.02 -8.68
N ASP A 240 34.96 -11.53 -9.11
CA ASP A 240 36.11 -11.75 -8.22
C ASP A 240 36.71 -10.42 -7.72
N GLU A 241 36.80 -9.41 -8.59
CA GLU A 241 37.27 -8.07 -8.22
C GLU A 241 36.33 -7.38 -7.22
N VAL A 242 35.01 -7.46 -7.45
CA VAL A 242 34.00 -6.96 -6.50
C VAL A 242 34.08 -7.73 -5.19
N ALA A 243 34.24 -9.04 -5.24
CA ALA A 243 34.38 -9.88 -4.04
C ALA A 243 35.57 -9.44 -3.18
N GLU A 244 36.72 -9.15 -3.80
CA GLU A 244 37.90 -8.60 -3.12
C GLU A 244 37.61 -7.24 -2.47
N ARG A 245 36.99 -6.31 -3.21
CA ARG A 245 36.66 -4.95 -2.71
C ARG A 245 35.75 -4.96 -1.48
N PHE A 246 34.78 -5.88 -1.44
CA PHE A 246 33.82 -6.00 -0.34
C PHE A 246 34.21 -7.03 0.72
N ALA A 247 35.37 -7.68 0.58
CA ALA A 247 35.82 -8.77 1.46
C ALA A 247 34.78 -9.91 1.59
N VAL A 248 34.11 -10.23 0.49
CA VAL A 248 33.16 -11.34 0.36
C VAL A 248 33.71 -12.40 -0.61
N ASN A 249 32.97 -13.49 -0.84
CA ASN A 249 33.30 -14.43 -1.92
C ASN A 249 32.47 -14.11 -3.18
N SER A 250 32.94 -14.55 -4.35
CA SER A 250 32.23 -14.32 -5.62
C SER A 250 30.85 -14.96 -5.67
N THR A 251 30.62 -16.03 -4.89
CA THR A 251 29.28 -16.62 -4.72
C THR A 251 28.29 -15.66 -4.05
N ALA A 252 28.75 -14.83 -3.11
CA ALA A 252 27.91 -13.83 -2.45
C ALA A 252 27.60 -12.65 -3.39
N VAL A 253 28.55 -12.28 -4.26
CA VAL A 253 28.31 -11.30 -5.33
C VAL A 253 27.23 -11.81 -6.29
N GLU A 254 27.37 -13.05 -6.77
CA GLU A 254 26.38 -13.68 -7.65
C GLU A 254 24.99 -13.77 -6.99
N ALA A 255 24.95 -14.14 -5.71
CA ALA A 255 23.69 -14.19 -4.96
C ALA A 255 23.02 -12.81 -4.85
N ALA A 256 23.81 -11.74 -4.65
CA ALA A 256 23.29 -10.37 -4.62
C ALA A 256 22.71 -9.95 -5.99
N LEU A 257 23.40 -10.29 -7.10
CA LEU A 257 22.92 -10.02 -8.46
C LEU A 257 21.61 -10.75 -8.75
N ILE A 258 21.51 -12.04 -8.46
CA ILE A 258 20.27 -12.82 -8.65
C ILE A 258 19.12 -12.23 -7.81
N ARG A 259 19.40 -11.80 -6.57
CA ARG A 259 18.39 -11.16 -5.73
C ARG A 259 17.95 -9.82 -6.31
N PHE A 260 18.87 -9.03 -6.82
CA PHE A 260 18.56 -7.77 -7.50
C PHE A 260 17.64 -7.99 -8.70
N GLU A 261 17.99 -8.94 -9.58
CA GLU A 261 17.15 -9.30 -10.73
C GLU A 261 15.73 -9.69 -10.30
N ASN A 262 15.59 -10.51 -9.26
CA ASN A 262 14.27 -10.89 -8.75
C ASN A 262 13.49 -9.72 -8.12
N TRP A 263 14.21 -8.79 -7.48
CA TRP A 263 13.63 -7.60 -6.85
C TRP A 263 13.09 -6.61 -7.88
N THR A 264 13.80 -6.44 -9.00
CA THR A 264 13.44 -5.49 -10.06
C THR A 264 12.56 -6.12 -11.14
N ALA A 265 12.65 -7.43 -11.41
CA ALA A 265 11.81 -8.09 -12.41
C ALA A 265 10.31 -8.02 -12.11
N ALA A 266 9.93 -7.80 -10.84
CA ALA A 266 8.54 -7.57 -10.46
C ALA A 266 7.93 -6.30 -11.09
N THR A 267 8.71 -5.44 -11.75
CA THR A 267 8.21 -4.23 -12.42
C THR A 267 7.88 -4.38 -13.90
N ASP A 268 8.27 -5.49 -14.54
CA ASP A 268 8.17 -5.66 -16.01
C ASP A 268 6.94 -6.48 -16.46
N GLU A 269 6.10 -6.95 -15.54
CA GLU A 269 4.81 -7.65 -15.80
C GLU A 269 3.59 -6.73 -15.65
#